data_AF-A0A6L7LA58-F1
#
_entry.id   AF-A0A6L7LA58-F1
#
_cell.length_a   1.000
_cell.length_b   1.000
_cell.length_c   1.000
_cell.angle_alpha   90.00
_cell.angle_beta   90.00
_cell.angle_gamma   90.00
#
_symmetry.space_group_name_H-M   'P 1'
#
loop_
_entity.id
_entity.type
_entity.pdbx_description
1 polymer ?
#
loop_
_entity_poly.entity_id
_entity_poly.type
_entity_poly.pdbx_seq_one_letter_code
_entity_poly.pdbx_strand_id
1 'polypeptide(L)'
;MVAQNAAQGLEQLTIRRIHESTNNARATEELQEALSLPRPPTRIECYDISNIQGTNAVGSMVVFEDGRPKSSDYRRFQIKSVAGIDDYS
;
A
#
# COMPACT_ATOMS: atom_id res chain seq x y z
N MET A 1 -38.80 -10.54 -0.80
CA MET A 1 -37.77 -10.36 -1.85
C MET A 1 -36.74 -9.29 -1.51
N VAL A 2 -37.06 -7.99 -1.39
CA VAL A 2 -36.03 -6.94 -1.17
C VAL A 2 -35.25 -7.10 0.15
N ALA A 3 -35.93 -7.36 1.27
CA ALA A 3 -35.28 -7.53 2.57
C ALA A 3 -34.38 -8.78 2.65
N GLN A 4 -34.79 -9.88 1.99
CA GLN A 4 -33.97 -11.10 1.89
C GLN A 4 -32.70 -10.87 1.06
N ASN A 5 -32.82 -10.16 -0.07
CA ASN A 5 -31.66 -9.81 -0.89
C ASN A 5 -30.68 -8.91 -0.14
N ALA A 6 -31.17 -7.95 0.64
CA ALA A 6 -30.33 -7.09 1.48
C ALA A 6 -29.59 -7.89 2.56
N ALA A 7 -30.26 -8.83 3.22
CA ALA A 7 -29.66 -9.70 4.23
C ALA A 7 -28.57 -10.62 3.63
N GLN A 8 -28.85 -11.25 2.49
CA GLN A 8 -27.88 -12.07 1.78
C GLN A 8 -26.67 -11.26 1.28
N GLY A 9 -26.88 -10.04 0.81
CA GLY A 9 -25.80 -9.14 0.43
C GLY A 9 -24.89 -8.78 1.61
N LEU A 10 -25.46 -8.51 2.78
CA LEU A 10 -24.69 -8.22 4.00
C LEU A 10 -23.85 -9.44 4.43
N GLU A 11 -24.44 -10.64 4.38
CA GLU A 11 -23.74 -11.87 4.69
C GLU A 11 -22.53 -12.09 3.75
N GLN A 12 -22.73 -11.93 2.45
CA GLN A 12 -21.64 -12.03 1.47
C GLN A 12 -20.53 -10.99 1.69
N LEU A 13 -20.89 -9.75 2.01
CA LEU A 13 -19.91 -8.70 2.32
C LEU A 13 -19.12 -9.03 3.59
N THR A 14 -19.76 -9.63 4.58
CA THR A 14 -19.12 -10.05 5.83
C THR A 14 -18.13 -11.17 5.57
N ILE A 15 -18.54 -12.21 4.82
CA ILE A 15 -17.66 -13.32 4.43
C ILE A 15 -16.46 -12.80 3.64
N ARG A 16 -16.67 -11.89 2.67
CA ARG A 16 -15.58 -11.28 1.91
C ARG A 16 -14.60 -10.53 2.81
N ARG A 17 -15.09 -9.70 3.74
CA ARG A 17 -14.23 -8.94 4.66
C ARG A 17 -13.38 -9.84 5.55
N ILE A 18 -13.95 -10.94 6.04
CA ILE A 18 -13.22 -11.93 6.84
C ILE A 18 -12.12 -12.55 5.99
N HIS A 19 -12.45 -13.01 4.78
CA HIS A 19 -11.50 -13.63 3.88
C HIS A 19 -10.36 -12.68 3.47
N GLU A 20 -10.69 -11.43 3.14
CA GLU A 20 -9.69 -10.37 2.88
C GLU A 20 -8.78 -10.13 4.08
N SER A 21 -9.33 -10.07 5.30
CA SER A 21 -8.53 -9.88 6.51
C SER A 21 -7.55 -11.03 6.74
N THR A 22 -8.00 -12.27 6.56
CA THR A 22 -7.15 -13.47 6.70
C THR A 22 -6.06 -13.50 5.64
N ASN A 23 -6.39 -13.19 4.39
CA ASN A 23 -5.42 -13.16 3.29
C ASN A 23 -4.35 -12.08 3.50
N ASN A 24 -4.76 -10.90 3.98
CA ASN A 24 -3.84 -9.80 4.27
C ASN A 24 -2.87 -10.14 5.39
N ALA A 25 -3.36 -10.73 6.49
CA ALA A 25 -2.52 -11.17 7.59
C ALA A 25 -1.46 -12.17 7.10
N ARG A 26 -1.89 -13.19 6.35
CA ARG A 26 -0.98 -14.19 5.77
C ARG A 26 0.07 -13.55 4.84
N ALA A 27 -0.34 -12.63 3.97
CA ALA A 27 0.59 -11.93 3.09
C ALA A 27 1.65 -11.13 3.86
N THR A 28 1.29 -10.48 4.98
CA THR A 28 2.28 -9.78 5.82
C THR A 28 3.21 -10.72 6.58
N GLU A 29 2.75 -11.91 6.95
CA GLU A 29 3.59 -12.97 7.53
C GLU A 29 4.58 -13.52 6.49
N GLU A 30 4.10 -13.82 5.28
CA GLU A 30 4.94 -14.27 4.16
C GLU A 30 6.04 -13.24 3.82
N LEU A 31 5.70 -11.93 3.84
CA LEU A 31 6.68 -10.86 3.65
C LEU A 31 7.70 -10.76 4.78
N GLN A 32 7.28 -10.97 6.03
CA GLN A 32 8.19 -11.01 7.18
C GLN A 32 9.26 -12.08 6.98
N GLU A 33 8.83 -13.29 6.64
CA GLU A 33 9.73 -14.43 6.43
C GLU A 33 10.66 -14.17 5.24
N ALA A 34 10.11 -13.76 4.10
CA ALA A 34 10.87 -13.51 2.87
C ALA A 34 11.96 -12.43 3.05
N LEU A 35 11.69 -11.42 3.88
CA LEU A 35 12.60 -10.30 4.13
C LEU A 35 13.37 -10.42 5.45
N SER A 36 13.20 -11.52 6.19
CA SER A 36 13.80 -11.74 7.51
C SER A 36 13.56 -10.58 8.50
N LEU A 37 12.34 -10.04 8.50
CA LEU A 37 11.95 -8.95 9.40
C LEU A 37 11.69 -9.49 10.82
N PRO A 38 11.96 -8.69 11.87
CA PRO A 38 11.72 -9.12 13.26
C PRO A 38 10.23 -9.24 13.63
N ARG A 39 9.33 -8.69 12.80
CA ARG A 39 7.87 -8.74 12.96
C ARG A 39 7.17 -8.48 11.61
N PRO A 40 5.91 -8.91 11.43
CA PRO A 40 5.12 -8.53 10.26
C PRO A 40 5.07 -7.01 10.06
N PRO A 41 5.26 -6.51 8.83
CA PRO A 41 5.16 -5.09 8.56
C PRO A 41 3.70 -4.63 8.67
N THR A 42 3.43 -3.74 9.63
CA THR A 42 2.11 -3.14 9.82
C THR A 42 1.84 -1.99 8.86
N ARG A 43 2.90 -1.30 8.42
CA ARG A 43 2.83 -0.22 7.42
C ARG A 43 3.90 -0.46 6.35
N ILE A 44 3.47 -0.39 5.10
CA ILE A 44 4.31 -0.57 3.92
C ILE A 44 4.14 0.68 3.04
N GLU A 45 5.25 1.33 2.72
CA GLU A 45 5.28 2.49 1.82
C GLU A 45 6.06 2.10 0.56
N CYS A 46 5.40 2.17 -0.59
CA CYS A 46 6.01 1.86 -1.87
C CYS A 46 6.20 3.15 -2.66
N TYR A 47 7.44 3.40 -3.07
CA TYR A 47 7.82 4.58 -3.84
C TYR A 47 8.08 4.19 -5.30
N ASP A 48 7.46 4.91 -6.22
CA ASP A 48 7.73 4.82 -7.66
C ASP A 48 8.26 6.16 -8.17
N ILE A 49 9.43 6.14 -8.81
CA ILE A 49 10.12 7.33 -9.31
C ILE A 49 10.09 7.30 -10.84
N SER A 50 9.33 8.21 -11.42
CA SER A 50 9.23 8.39 -12.87
C SER A 50 10.12 9.55 -13.32
N ASN A 51 11.15 9.22 -14.11
CA ASN A 51 12.03 10.21 -14.74
C ASN A 51 11.55 10.51 -16.17
N ILE A 52 10.89 11.65 -16.36
CA ILE A 52 10.64 12.19 -17.71
C ILE A 52 11.93 12.87 -18.16
N GLN A 53 12.54 12.40 -19.25
CA GLN A 53 13.77 12.93 -19.82
C GLN A 53 13.71 14.46 -19.95
N GLY A 54 14.37 15.18 -19.05
CA GLY A 54 14.64 16.61 -19.22
C GLY A 54 14.58 17.46 -17.95
N THR A 55 13.44 17.49 -17.24
CA THR A 55 13.23 18.61 -16.29
C THR A 55 12.28 18.37 -15.12
N ASN A 56 11.50 17.28 -15.10
CA ASN A 56 10.49 17.06 -14.07
C ASN A 56 10.43 15.59 -13.63
N ALA A 57 11.29 15.20 -12.69
CA ALA A 57 11.16 13.91 -12.02
C ALA A 57 9.97 13.95 -11.05
N VAL A 58 9.14 12.92 -11.08
CA VAL A 58 7.94 12.81 -10.23
C VAL A 58 8.04 11.51 -9.44
N GLY A 59 7.87 11.61 -8.13
CA GLY A 59 7.72 10.46 -7.25
C GLY A 59 6.25 10.24 -6.90
N SER A 60 5.83 8.99 -6.75
CA SER A 60 4.56 8.64 -6.11
C SER A 60 4.83 7.69 -4.94
N MET A 61 4.09 7.85 -3.85
CA MET A 61 4.10 6.95 -2.70
C MET A 61 2.69 6.44 -2.47
N VAL A 62 2.56 5.12 -2.48
CA VAL A 62 1.36 4.43 -2.03
C VAL A 62 1.63 3.79 -0.67
N VAL A 63 0.59 3.72 0.15
CA VAL A 63 0.67 3.25 1.52
C VAL A 63 -0.28 2.09 1.71
N PHE A 64 0.23 1.00 2.28
CA PHE A 64 -0.57 -0.08 2.82
C PHE A 64 -0.43 -0.10 4.34
N GLU A 65 -1.54 -0.26 5.04
CA GLU A 65 -1.60 -0.43 6.50
C GLU A 65 -2.42 -1.69 6.79
N ASP A 66 -1.85 -2.61 7.57
CA ASP A 66 -2.41 -3.94 7.85
C ASP A 66 -2.83 -4.71 6.57
N GLY A 67 -1.98 -4.62 5.54
CA GLY A 67 -2.21 -5.22 4.23
C GLY A 67 -3.32 -4.58 3.40
N ARG A 68 -3.91 -3.46 3.84
CA ARG A 68 -4.95 -2.72 3.09
C ARG A 68 -4.44 -1.39 2.56
N PRO A 69 -4.86 -0.95 1.36
CA PRO A 69 -4.53 0.37 0.85
C PRO A 69 -5.05 1.49 1.78
N LYS A 70 -4.16 2.41 2.16
CA LYS A 70 -4.48 3.63 2.92
C LYS A 70 -4.34 4.85 2.02
N SER A 71 -5.33 5.03 1.14
CA SER A 71 -5.32 6.06 0.09
C SER A 71 -5.24 7.49 0.60
N SER A 72 -5.73 7.76 1.82
CA SER A 72 -5.58 9.06 2.50
C SER A 72 -4.11 9.49 2.66
N ASP A 73 -3.21 8.52 2.72
CA ASP A 73 -1.80 8.74 2.98
C ASP A 73 -0.96 8.73 1.70
N TYR A 74 -1.59 8.57 0.53
CA TYR A 74 -0.88 8.60 -0.74
C TYR A 74 -0.29 9.98 -0.97
N ARG A 75 0.93 10.03 -1.50
CA ARG A 75 1.63 11.29 -1.79
C ARG A 75 2.19 11.27 -3.18
N ARG A 76 2.20 12.44 -3.81
CA ARG A 76 2.92 12.70 -5.05
C ARG A 76 3.96 13.76 -4.76
N PHE A 77 5.18 13.51 -5.18
CA PHE A 77 6.32 14.39 -4.97
C PHE A 77 6.76 14.96 -6.32
N GLN A 78 6.96 16.27 -6.37
CA GLN A 78 7.78 16.88 -7.41
C GLN A 78 9.23 16.81 -6.94
N ILE A 79 10.05 16.05 -7.65
CA ILE A 79 11.45 15.90 -7.32
C ILE A 79 12.16 17.08 -7.97
N LYS A 80 12.59 18.02 -7.14
CA LYS A 80 13.43 19.12 -7.60
C LYS A 80 14.82 18.56 -7.89
N SER A 81 15.29 18.70 -9.12
CA SER A 81 16.69 18.46 -9.45
C SER A 81 17.53 19.46 -8.67
N VAL A 82 18.38 18.97 -7.78
CA VAL A 82 19.38 19.81 -7.11
C VAL A 82 20.48 20.07 -8.13
N ALA A 83 20.82 21.34 -8.37
CA ALA A 83 22.04 21.69 -9.09
C ALA A 83 23.21 21.46 -8.13
N GLY A 84 23.72 20.23 -8.11
CA GLY A 84 24.79 19.80 -7.21
C GLY A 84 24.48 18.43 -6.64
N ILE A 85 25.18 17.42 -7.12
CA ILE A 85 25.30 16.13 -6.44
C ILE A 85 26.04 16.41 -5.14
N ASP A 86 25.38 16.27 -3.99
CA ASP A 86 26.05 16.17 -2.70
C ASP A 86 25.94 14.70 -2.26
N ASP A 87 26.85 13.89 -2.80
CA ASP A 87 27.06 12.52 -2.37
C ASP A 87 27.81 12.56 -1.02
N TYR A 88 27.19 12.00 0.03
CA TYR A 88 27.69 11.76 1.40
C TYR A 88 27.40 12.80 2.51
N SER A 89 26.59 12.38 3.48
CA SER A 89 26.74 12.66 4.93
C SER A 89 25.99 11.60 5.74
#